data_AF-A0A833G8I4-F1
#
_entry.id   AF-A0A833G8I4-F1
#
_cell.length_a   1.000
_cell.length_b   1.000
_cell.length_c   1.000
_cell.angle_alpha   90.00
_cell.angle_beta   90.00
_cell.angle_gamma   90.00
#
_symmetry.space_group_name_H-M   'P 1'
#
loop_
_entity.id
_entity.type
_entity.pdbx_description
1 polymer ?
#
loop_
_entity_poly.entity_id
_entity_poly.type
_entity_poly.pdbx_seq_one_letter_code
_entity_poly.pdbx_strand_id
1 'polypeptide(L)'
;MVLISISLSWLVLVFLGVPVGIAMIFVAMGYYYATGMGLAFAVQQMTDGLNSFPLLAIPLFILAASLMNATSITSHLFGFAKSLVGHVRGGLGHVNVLASVFFSGMSGSAVADAGGLGQLEIKAMRDAGYDDDFSGAVTAASSMIGPIIPPSITMVIYGVVANTSIGQMFLGGVVPGLLCA
;
A
#
# COMPACT_ATOMS: atom_id res chain seq x y z
N MET A 1 -5.16 -33.90 -7.19
CA MET A 1 -5.31 -33.50 -8.61
C MET A 1 -6.11 -32.20 -8.74
N VAL A 2 -7.27 -32.07 -8.07
CA VAL A 2 -8.13 -30.87 -8.11
C VAL A 2 -7.38 -29.57 -7.78
N LEU A 3 -6.57 -29.54 -6.72
CA LEU A 3 -5.76 -28.36 -6.37
C LEU A 3 -4.79 -27.95 -7.49
N ILE A 4 -4.10 -28.90 -8.12
CA ILE A 4 -3.13 -28.63 -9.19
C ILE A 4 -3.85 -28.06 -10.43
N SER A 5 -4.98 -28.64 -10.84
CA SER A 5 -5.77 -28.12 -11.97
C SER A 5 -6.25 -26.69 -11.72
N ILE A 6 -6.59 -26.38 -10.47
CA ILE A 6 -7.11 -25.07 -10.06
C ILE A 6 -5.99 -24.02 -10.02
N SER A 7 -4.84 -24.36 -9.45
CA SER A 7 -3.65 -23.49 -9.50
C SER A 7 -3.20 -23.21 -10.93
N LEU A 8 -3.21 -24.21 -11.82
CA LEU A 8 -2.89 -24.01 -13.24
C LEU A 8 -3.92 -23.11 -13.93
N SER A 9 -5.22 -23.32 -13.67
CA SER A 9 -6.27 -22.45 -14.24
C SER A 9 -6.15 -21.00 -13.77
N TRP A 10 -5.77 -20.77 -12.51
CA TRP A 10 -5.51 -19.43 -11.99
C TRP A 10 -4.34 -18.76 -12.71
N LEU A 11 -3.22 -19.48 -12.86
CA LEU A 11 -2.05 -18.95 -13.58
C LEU A 11 -2.41 -18.57 -15.02
N VAL A 12 -3.16 -19.42 -15.73
CA VAL A 12 -3.61 -19.12 -17.10
C VAL A 12 -4.47 -17.87 -17.14
N LEU A 13 -5.42 -17.70 -16.22
CA LEU A 13 -6.25 -16.49 -16.14
C LEU A 13 -5.42 -15.22 -15.90
N VAL A 14 -4.43 -15.30 -15.01
CA VAL A 14 -3.50 -14.18 -14.74
C VAL A 14 -2.67 -13.85 -15.97
N PHE A 15 -2.14 -14.85 -16.70
CA PHE A 15 -1.38 -14.63 -17.94
C PHE A 15 -2.24 -14.08 -19.09
N LEU A 16 -3.54 -14.36 -19.09
CA LEU A 16 -4.51 -13.78 -20.02
C LEU A 16 -4.88 -12.33 -19.67
N GLY A 17 -4.32 -11.76 -18.60
CA GLY A 17 -4.57 -10.38 -18.17
C GLY A 17 -5.85 -10.21 -17.38
N VAL A 18 -6.46 -11.29 -16.89
CA VAL A 18 -7.64 -11.19 -16.01
C VAL A 18 -7.20 -10.59 -14.67
N PRO A 19 -7.91 -9.58 -14.12
CA PRO A 19 -7.60 -9.03 -12.82
C PRO A 19 -7.54 -10.12 -11.75
N VAL A 20 -6.49 -10.10 -10.91
CA VAL A 20 -6.19 -11.18 -9.96
C VAL A 20 -7.37 -11.52 -9.04
N GLY A 21 -8.11 -10.51 -8.57
CA GLY A 21 -9.30 -10.71 -7.75
C GLY A 21 -10.40 -11.47 -8.49
N ILE A 22 -10.63 -11.15 -9.76
CA ILE A 22 -11.61 -11.86 -10.61
C ILE A 22 -11.14 -13.30 -10.85
N ALA A 23 -9.85 -13.49 -11.14
CA ALA A 23 -9.27 -14.82 -11.32
C ALA A 23 -9.43 -15.69 -10.06
N MET A 24 -9.23 -15.11 -8.87
CA MET A 24 -9.44 -15.80 -7.58
C MET A 24 -10.89 -16.24 -7.36
N ILE A 25 -11.87 -15.41 -7.75
CA ILE A 25 -13.30 -15.76 -7.65
C ILE A 25 -13.63 -16.97 -8.54
N PHE A 26 -13.20 -16.97 -9.80
CA PHE A 26 -13.44 -18.08 -10.73
C PHE A 26 -12.84 -19.39 -10.23
N VAL A 27 -11.62 -19.32 -9.73
CA VAL A 27 -10.83 -20.46 -9.25
C VAL A 27 -11.42 -21.01 -7.95
N ALA A 28 -11.88 -20.14 -7.04
CA ALA A 28 -12.61 -20.54 -5.84
C ALA A 28 -13.94 -21.23 -6.17
N MET A 29 -14.75 -20.67 -7.08
CA MET A 29 -15.99 -21.31 -7.53
C MET A 29 -15.73 -22.66 -8.20
N GLY A 30 -14.69 -22.74 -9.04
CA GLY A 30 -14.25 -23.99 -9.68
C GLY A 30 -13.84 -25.06 -8.67
N TYR A 31 -13.18 -24.67 -7.58
CA TYR A 31 -12.82 -25.58 -6.48
C TYR A 31 -14.05 -26.22 -5.84
N TYR A 32 -14.98 -25.41 -5.34
CA TYR A 32 -16.17 -25.91 -4.64
C TYR A 32 -17.13 -26.68 -5.55
N TYR A 33 -17.13 -26.36 -6.85
CA TYR A 33 -17.84 -27.15 -7.86
C TYR A 33 -17.19 -28.52 -8.05
N ALA A 34 -15.86 -28.58 -8.23
CA ALA A 34 -15.13 -29.83 -8.45
C ALA A 34 -15.13 -30.77 -7.23
N THR A 35 -15.22 -30.23 -6.02
CA THR A 35 -15.30 -31.02 -4.77
C THR A 35 -16.72 -31.38 -4.36
N GLY A 36 -17.75 -30.95 -5.11
CA GLY A 36 -19.15 -31.23 -4.79
C GLY A 36 -19.69 -30.56 -3.52
N MET A 37 -18.96 -29.59 -2.95
CA MET A 37 -19.36 -28.86 -1.73
C MET A 37 -20.47 -27.82 -1.99
N GLY A 38 -20.75 -27.54 -3.27
CA GLY A 38 -21.82 -26.62 -3.70
C GLY A 38 -21.35 -25.18 -3.82
N LEU A 39 -21.81 -24.50 -4.87
CA LEU A 39 -21.46 -23.10 -5.16
C LEU A 39 -21.95 -22.12 -4.09
N ALA A 40 -23.06 -22.44 -3.41
CA ALA A 40 -23.56 -21.63 -2.30
C ALA A 40 -22.54 -21.54 -1.15
N PHE A 41 -21.83 -22.63 -0.87
CA PHE A 41 -20.79 -22.65 0.16
C PHE A 41 -19.56 -21.82 -0.26
N ALA A 42 -19.23 -21.79 -1.56
CA ALA A 42 -18.18 -20.92 -2.09
C ALA A 42 -18.52 -19.43 -1.84
N VAL A 43 -19.75 -19.02 -2.15
CA VAL A 43 -20.21 -17.63 -1.94
C VAL A 43 -20.21 -17.28 -0.46
N GLN A 44 -20.66 -18.18 0.40
CA GLN A 44 -20.63 -17.98 1.85
C GLN A 44 -19.19 -17.80 2.35
N GLN A 45 -18.27 -18.69 1.98
CA GLN A 45 -16.87 -18.62 2.40
C GLN A 45 -16.18 -17.32 1.93
N MET A 46 -16.50 -16.87 0.70
CA MET A 46 -16.02 -15.60 0.18
C MET A 46 -16.56 -14.40 0.97
N THR A 47 -17.84 -14.45 1.37
CA THR A 47 -18.47 -13.39 2.18
C THR A 47 -17.89 -13.35 3.59
N ASP A 48 -17.68 -14.52 4.20
CA ASP A 48 -17.07 -14.63 5.52
C ASP A 48 -15.63 -14.11 5.54
N GLY A 49 -14.87 -14.31 4.45
CA GLY A 49 -13.53 -13.74 4.29
C GLY A 49 -13.49 -12.21 4.24
N LEU A 50 -14.56 -11.57 3.78
CA LEU A 50 -14.71 -10.11 3.79
C LEU A 50 -15.18 -9.58 5.15
N ASN A 51 -15.82 -10.42 5.96
CA ASN A 51 -16.36 -10.06 7.27
C ASN A 51 -15.28 -10.05 8.37
N SER A 52 -14.21 -9.29 8.14
CA SER A 52 -13.09 -9.14 9.06
C SER A 52 -13.03 -7.71 9.56
N PHE A 53 -13.19 -7.51 10.88
CA PHE A 53 -13.11 -6.18 11.50
C PHE A 53 -11.84 -5.41 11.10
N PRO A 54 -10.65 -6.02 11.06
CA PRO A 54 -9.47 -5.36 10.52
C PRO A 54 -9.58 -4.82 9.09
N LEU A 55 -10.36 -5.45 8.20
CA LEU A 55 -10.54 -4.94 6.84
C LEU A 55 -11.29 -3.60 6.80
N LEU A 56 -12.02 -3.23 7.87
CA LEU A 56 -12.60 -1.88 8.00
C LEU A 56 -11.53 -0.79 8.10
N ALA A 57 -10.31 -1.13 8.54
CA ALA A 57 -9.21 -0.18 8.60
C ALA A 57 -8.80 0.31 7.20
N ILE A 58 -8.92 -0.53 6.17
CA ILE A 58 -8.52 -0.19 4.79
C ILE A 58 -9.32 1.01 4.24
N PRO A 59 -10.66 0.98 4.17
CA PRO A 59 -11.43 2.13 3.69
C PRO A 59 -11.27 3.36 4.59
N LEU A 60 -11.08 3.18 5.90
CA LEU A 60 -10.85 4.29 6.83
C LEU A 60 -9.47 4.95 6.61
N PHE A 61 -8.42 4.19 6.34
CA PHE A 61 -7.11 4.73 5.96
C PHE A 61 -7.15 5.43 4.60
N ILE A 62 -7.82 4.84 3.61
CA ILE A 62 -8.02 5.49 2.30
C ILE A 62 -8.80 6.80 2.46
N LEU A 63 -9.84 6.82 3.30
CA LEU A 63 -10.63 8.03 3.59
C LEU A 63 -9.77 9.08 4.29
N ALA A 64 -8.99 8.69 5.30
CA ALA A 64 -8.09 9.59 6.01
C ALA A 64 -7.04 10.19 5.06
N ALA A 65 -6.38 9.36 4.26
CA ALA A 65 -5.42 9.80 3.25
C ALA A 65 -6.05 10.75 2.22
N SER A 66 -7.26 10.45 1.76
CA SER A 66 -8.00 11.30 0.82
C SER A 66 -8.37 12.64 1.43
N LEU A 67 -8.84 12.66 2.68
CA LEU A 67 -9.16 13.89 3.42
C LEU A 67 -7.90 14.74 3.64
N MET A 68 -6.78 14.10 3.97
CA MET A 68 -5.50 14.76 4.18
C MET A 68 -4.90 15.34 2.91
N ASN A 69 -5.08 14.68 1.76
CA ASN A 69 -4.68 15.21 0.46
C ASN A 69 -5.63 16.32 -0.02
N ALA A 70 -6.92 16.20 0.27
CA ALA A 70 -7.90 17.25 -0.04
C ALA A 70 -7.74 18.49 0.84
N THR A 71 -7.20 18.31 2.04
CA THR A 71 -6.85 19.40 2.95
C THR A 71 -5.39 19.80 2.75
N SER A 72 -5.00 21.01 3.13
CA SER A 72 -3.59 21.44 3.02
C SER A 72 -2.65 20.73 4.00
N ILE A 73 -3.07 19.65 4.67
CA ILE A 73 -2.25 18.96 5.68
C ILE A 73 -0.97 18.41 5.04
N THR A 74 -1.05 17.81 3.85
CA THR A 74 0.11 17.31 3.10
C THR A 74 1.16 18.41 2.88
N SER A 75 0.74 19.63 2.53
CA SER A 75 1.67 20.76 2.37
C SER A 75 2.29 21.26 3.69
N HIS A 76 1.54 21.23 4.79
CA HIS A 76 2.07 21.60 6.11
C HIS A 76 3.10 20.57 6.59
N LEU A 77 2.86 19.29 6.34
CA LEU A 77 3.78 18.20 6.68
C LEU A 77 5.09 18.30 5.90
N PHE A 78 4.99 18.58 4.59
CA PHE A 78 6.18 18.85 3.77
C PHE A 78 6.95 20.08 4.29
N GLY A 79 6.24 21.16 4.65
CA GLY A 79 6.85 22.34 5.27
C GLY A 79 7.57 22.03 6.59
N PHE A 80 6.98 21.16 7.41
CA PHE A 80 7.60 20.68 8.64
C PHE A 80 8.86 19.86 8.36
N ALA A 81 8.81 18.89 7.44
CA ALA A 81 9.99 18.12 7.03
C ALA A 81 11.10 19.04 6.48
N LYS A 82 10.74 20.04 5.67
CA LYS A 82 11.65 21.08 5.18
C LYS A 82 12.29 21.88 6.30
N SER A 83 11.54 22.21 7.35
CA SER A 83 12.08 22.91 8.53
C SER A 83 12.98 22.06 9.41
N LEU A 84 13.03 20.74 9.23
CA LEU A 84 13.92 19.85 9.99
C LEU A 84 15.24 19.62 9.23
N VAL A 85 15.15 19.21 7.96
CA VAL A 85 16.30 18.71 7.19
C VAL A 85 16.61 19.51 5.93
N GLY A 86 15.79 20.52 5.60
CA GLY A 86 15.96 21.31 4.38
C GLY A 86 17.22 22.19 4.34
N HIS A 87 17.82 22.48 5.49
CA HIS A 87 19.07 23.26 5.60
C HIS A 87 20.33 22.46 5.23
N VAL A 88 20.21 21.13 5.12
CA VAL A 88 21.33 20.24 4.79
C VAL A 88 21.60 20.28 3.30
N ARG A 89 22.85 20.06 2.87
CA ARG A 89 23.19 19.99 1.44
C ARG A 89 22.48 18.80 0.79
N GLY A 90 21.76 19.04 -0.31
CA GLY A 90 20.83 18.06 -0.88
C GLY A 90 19.49 17.98 -0.12
N GLY A 91 19.18 19.00 0.69
CA GLY A 91 18.10 18.97 1.68
C GLY A 91 16.75 18.54 1.14
N LEU A 92 16.37 18.91 -0.10
CA LEU A 92 15.08 18.50 -0.66
C LEU A 92 14.96 16.99 -0.89
N GLY A 93 16.06 16.28 -1.16
CA GLY A 93 16.07 14.82 -1.20
C GLY A 93 15.79 14.20 0.18
N HIS A 94 16.40 14.76 1.23
CA HIS A 94 16.10 14.33 2.61
C HIS A 94 14.68 14.69 3.05
N VAL A 95 14.17 15.86 2.62
CA VAL A 95 12.80 16.27 2.88
C VAL A 95 11.82 15.30 2.24
N ASN A 96 12.10 14.82 1.02
CA ASN A 96 11.27 13.84 0.33
C ASN A 96 11.14 12.52 1.12
N VAL A 97 12.28 11.97 1.56
CA VAL A 97 12.29 10.75 2.36
C VAL A 97 11.58 10.95 3.70
N LEU A 98 11.87 12.05 4.40
CA LEU A 98 11.28 12.32 5.71
C LEU A 98 9.78 12.63 5.63
N ALA A 99 9.34 13.35 4.59
CA ALA A 99 7.92 13.61 4.34
C ALA A 99 7.19 12.31 4.02
N SER A 100 7.80 11.41 3.24
CA SER A 100 7.27 10.07 2.96
C SER A 100 7.20 9.21 4.22
N VAL A 101 8.16 9.28 5.14
CA VAL A 101 8.06 8.61 6.45
C VAL A 101 6.84 9.08 7.24
N PHE A 102 6.59 10.39 7.33
CA PHE A 102 5.41 10.87 8.05
C PHE A 102 4.10 10.51 7.32
N PHE A 103 4.09 10.64 6.00
CA PHE A 103 2.89 10.41 5.20
C PHE A 103 2.55 8.91 5.07
N SER A 104 3.56 8.04 5.06
CA SER A 104 3.42 6.58 5.05
C SER A 104 2.57 6.07 6.19
N GLY A 105 2.79 6.58 7.41
CA GLY A 105 1.96 6.22 8.57
C GLY A 105 0.50 6.68 8.44
N MET A 106 0.16 7.55 7.49
CA MET A 106 -1.22 8.05 7.34
C MET A 106 -1.92 7.39 6.15
N SER A 107 -1.19 7.17 5.07
CA SER A 107 -1.68 6.60 3.80
C SER A 107 -1.52 5.08 3.72
N GLY A 108 -0.44 4.53 4.27
CA GLY A 108 -0.13 3.11 4.27
C GLY A 108 -0.01 2.48 2.87
N SER A 109 0.18 3.30 1.83
CA SER A 109 0.11 2.90 0.42
C SER A 109 1.10 3.69 -0.44
N ALA A 110 2.03 2.98 -1.07
CA ALA A 110 3.02 3.57 -1.98
C ALA A 110 2.37 4.34 -3.15
N VAL A 111 1.25 3.83 -3.67
CA VAL A 111 0.55 4.46 -4.81
C VAL A 111 -0.11 5.77 -4.41
N ALA A 112 -0.67 5.83 -3.21
CA ALA A 112 -1.28 7.06 -2.70
C ALA A 112 -0.21 8.10 -2.32
N ASP A 113 0.94 7.65 -1.81
CA ASP A 113 2.09 8.52 -1.51
C ASP A 113 2.65 9.14 -2.79
N ALA A 114 2.94 8.32 -3.80
CA ALA A 114 3.47 8.77 -5.08
C ALA A 114 2.48 9.68 -5.84
N GLY A 115 1.18 9.35 -5.80
CA GLY A 115 0.14 10.11 -6.48
C GLY A 115 -0.23 11.43 -5.79
N GLY A 116 -0.21 11.47 -4.46
CA GLY A 116 -0.59 12.63 -3.66
C GLY A 116 0.61 13.52 -3.28
N LEU A 117 1.43 13.04 -2.35
CA LEU A 117 2.60 13.78 -1.86
C LEU A 117 3.68 13.91 -2.95
N GLY A 118 3.90 12.86 -3.74
CA GLY A 118 4.96 12.81 -4.75
C GLY A 118 4.87 13.92 -5.80
N GLN A 119 3.66 14.32 -6.22
CA GLN A 119 3.51 15.45 -7.16
C GLN A 119 3.98 16.77 -6.56
N LEU A 120 3.72 16.98 -5.26
CA LEU A 120 4.16 18.17 -4.54
C LEU A 120 5.69 18.17 -4.39
N GLU A 121 6.29 17.03 -4.06
CA GLU A 121 7.73 16.86 -3.90
C GLU A 121 8.50 17.05 -5.20
N ILE A 122 8.07 16.40 -6.29
CA ILE A 122 8.70 16.51 -7.61
C ILE A 122 8.65 17.96 -8.08
N LYS A 123 7.50 18.63 -7.93
CA LYS A 123 7.38 20.05 -8.27
C LYS A 123 8.33 20.91 -7.44
N ALA A 124 8.38 20.71 -6.12
CA ALA A 124 9.25 21.48 -5.24
C ALA A 124 10.75 21.28 -5.53
N MET A 125 11.15 20.06 -5.91
CA MET A 125 12.53 19.75 -6.34
C MET A 125 12.88 20.39 -7.68
N ARG A 126 11.97 20.29 -8.67
CA ARG A 126 12.13 20.96 -9.97
C ARG A 126 12.26 22.48 -9.81
N ASP A 127 11.41 23.10 -9.00
CA ASP A 127 11.44 24.54 -8.74
C ASP A 127 12.76 24.99 -8.06
N ALA A 128 13.44 24.06 -7.36
CA ALA A 128 14.75 24.28 -6.75
C ALA A 128 15.93 23.90 -7.66
N GLY A 129 15.68 23.51 -8.90
CA GLY A 129 16.70 23.21 -9.91
C GLY A 129 17.27 21.78 -9.86
N TYR A 130 16.56 20.81 -9.26
CA TYR A 130 16.93 19.40 -9.34
C TYR A 130 16.49 18.80 -10.68
N ASP A 131 17.25 17.81 -11.17
CA ASP A 131 16.89 17.07 -12.38
C ASP A 131 15.57 16.30 -12.18
N ASP A 132 14.76 16.22 -13.23
CA ASP A 132 13.48 15.50 -13.21
C ASP A 132 13.65 14.01 -12.95
N ASP A 133 14.70 13.41 -13.52
CA ASP A 133 15.01 11.99 -13.35
C ASP A 133 15.35 11.68 -11.88
N PHE A 134 16.17 12.54 -11.25
CA PHE A 134 16.49 12.40 -9.83
C PHE A 134 15.24 12.61 -8.96
N SER A 135 14.45 13.63 -9.29
CA SER A 135 13.23 13.98 -8.58
C SER A 135 12.20 12.84 -8.60
N GLY A 136 11.98 12.24 -9.77
CA GLY A 136 11.10 11.09 -9.91
C GLY A 136 11.65 9.84 -9.21
N ALA A 137 12.95 9.57 -9.34
CA ALA A 137 13.58 8.40 -8.74
C ALA A 137 13.53 8.43 -7.21
N VAL A 138 13.83 9.57 -6.57
CA VAL A 138 13.80 9.68 -5.11
C VAL A 138 12.39 9.60 -4.56
N THR A 139 11.39 10.24 -5.19
CA THR A 139 9.97 10.10 -4.81
C THR A 139 9.47 8.67 -4.98
N ALA A 140 9.86 7.99 -6.07
CA ALA A 140 9.48 6.59 -6.28
C ALA A 140 10.08 5.69 -5.18
N ALA A 141 11.35 5.89 -4.86
CA ALA A 141 12.04 5.12 -3.81
C ALA A 141 11.45 5.40 -2.42
N SER A 142 11.23 6.65 -2.05
CA SER A 142 10.69 7.05 -0.74
C SER A 142 9.23 6.60 -0.55
N SER A 143 8.42 6.57 -1.61
CA SER A 143 7.04 6.06 -1.56
C SER A 143 6.95 4.58 -1.15
N MET A 144 8.01 3.80 -1.35
CA MET A 144 8.08 2.40 -0.90
C MET A 144 8.17 2.24 0.62
N ILE A 145 8.39 3.34 1.36
CA ILE A 145 8.28 3.36 2.81
C ILE A 145 6.80 3.22 3.25
N GLY A 146 5.86 3.72 2.43
CA GLY A 146 4.40 3.62 2.59
C GLY A 146 3.91 2.27 3.12
N PRO A 147 4.19 1.17 2.41
CA PRO A 147 3.79 -0.18 2.83
C PRO A 147 4.51 -0.74 4.06
N ILE A 148 5.63 -0.15 4.50
CA ILE A 148 6.49 -0.71 5.55
C ILE A 148 6.24 -0.03 6.89
N ILE A 149 6.19 1.30 6.94
CA ILE A 149 5.99 2.04 8.17
C ILE A 149 4.51 2.00 8.58
N PRO A 150 4.18 1.68 9.84
CA PRO A 150 2.79 1.65 10.29
C PRO A 150 2.19 3.05 10.46
N PRO A 151 0.85 3.18 10.32
CA PRO A 151 -0.10 2.20 9.76
C PRO A 151 0.10 1.87 8.27
N SER A 152 0.00 0.58 7.92
CA SER A 152 0.17 0.08 6.54
C SER A 152 -1.01 -0.78 6.10
N ILE A 153 -1.63 -0.42 4.98
CA ILE A 153 -2.73 -1.19 4.37
C ILE A 153 -2.23 -2.59 3.98
N THR A 154 -1.00 -2.68 3.48
CA THR A 154 -0.37 -3.93 3.06
C THR A 154 -0.22 -4.90 4.23
N MET A 155 0.21 -4.39 5.39
CA MET A 155 0.32 -5.19 6.62
C MET A 155 -1.03 -5.64 7.16
N VAL A 156 -2.07 -4.81 7.05
CA VAL A 156 -3.44 -5.18 7.43
C VAL A 156 -3.93 -6.34 6.57
N ILE A 157 -3.79 -6.23 5.24
CA ILE A 157 -4.18 -7.30 4.30
C ILE A 157 -3.42 -8.58 4.61
N TYR A 158 -2.10 -8.50 4.76
CA TYR A 158 -1.29 -9.66 5.11
C TYR A 158 -1.74 -10.28 6.45
N GLY A 159 -1.93 -9.46 7.49
CA GLY A 159 -2.32 -9.95 8.81
C GLY A 159 -3.66 -10.68 8.80
N VAL A 160 -4.62 -10.20 8.02
CA VAL A 160 -5.91 -10.89 7.82
C VAL A 160 -5.75 -12.20 7.05
N VAL A 161 -5.00 -12.20 5.93
CA VAL A 161 -4.82 -13.39 5.09
C VAL A 161 -4.03 -14.47 5.81
N ALA A 162 -2.93 -14.08 6.46
CA ALA A 162 -2.03 -14.99 7.17
C ALA A 162 -2.52 -15.34 8.60
N ASN A 163 -3.64 -14.77 9.05
CA ASN A 163 -4.14 -14.90 10.43
C ASN A 163 -3.06 -14.56 11.49
N THR A 164 -2.27 -13.51 11.25
CA THR A 164 -1.22 -13.05 12.17
C THR A 164 -1.62 -11.74 12.84
N SER A 165 -1.03 -11.45 14.01
CA SER A 165 -1.30 -10.19 14.71
C SER A 165 -0.85 -8.96 13.92
N ILE A 166 -1.81 -8.13 13.55
CA ILE A 166 -1.57 -6.85 12.85
C ILE A 166 -0.75 -5.89 13.72
N GLY A 167 -1.01 -5.87 15.04
CA GLY A 167 -0.24 -5.05 15.97
C GLY A 167 1.23 -5.46 16.04
N GLN A 168 1.52 -6.77 16.01
CA GLN A 168 2.90 -7.27 15.93
C GLN A 168 3.54 -6.94 14.58
N MET A 169 2.80 -7.03 13.48
CA MET A 169 3.28 -6.60 12.17
C MET A 169 3.63 -5.13 12.15
N PHE A 170 2.78 -4.27 12.73
CA PHE A 170 3.05 -2.85 12.83
C PHE A 170 4.33 -2.60 13.65
N LEU A 171 4.45 -3.16 14.85
CA LEU A 171 5.67 -3.03 15.64
C LEU A 171 6.92 -3.55 14.91
N GLY A 172 6.78 -4.66 14.20
CA GLY A 172 7.86 -5.25 13.39
C GLY A 172 8.26 -4.41 12.17
N GLY A 173 7.37 -3.57 11.66
CA GLY A 173 7.60 -2.68 10.52
C GLY A 173 8.42 -1.43 10.82
N VAL A 174 8.45 -0.99 12.08
CA VAL A 174 9.09 0.28 12.47
C VAL A 174 10.58 0.29 12.17
N VAL A 175 11.31 -0.75 12.62
CA VAL A 175 12.77 -0.84 12.41
C VAL A 175 13.14 -0.95 10.93
N PRO A 176 12.61 -1.89 10.13
CA PRO A 176 12.94 -1.97 8.71
C PRO A 176 12.51 -0.71 7.94
N GLY A 177 11.36 -0.11 8.29
CA GLY A 177 10.90 1.12 7.66
C GLY A 177 11.86 2.29 7.88
N LEU A 178 12.37 2.46 9.10
CA LEU A 178 13.38 3.47 9.41
C LEU A 178 14.76 3.17 8.81
N LEU A 179 15.10 1.90 8.56
CA LEU A 179 16.34 1.53 7.87
C LEU A 179 16.27 1.78 6.35
N CYS A 180 15.08 1.73 5.77
CA CYS A 180 14.84 2.07 4.37
C CYS A 180 14.78 3.58 4.11
N ALA A 181 14.53 4.38 5.16
CA ALA A 181 14.53 5.83 5.14
C ALA A 181 15.95 6.40 5.34
#